data_AF-A0A529AI85-F1
#
_entry.id   AF-A0A529AI85-F1
#
_cell.length_a   1.000
_cell.length_b   1.000
_cell.length_c   1.000
_cell.angle_alpha   90.00
_cell.angle_beta   90.00
_cell.angle_gamma   90.00
#
_symmetry.space_group_name_H-M   'P 1'
#
loop_
_entity.id
_entity.type
_entity.pdbx_description
1 polymer ?
#
loop_
_entity_poly.entity_id
_entity_poly.type
_entity_poly.pdbx_seq_one_letter_code
_entity_poly.pdbx_strand_id
1 'polypeptide(L)'
;MSLEVRDIAGAPVVIGGGIAGLMTALHLAPEPVVLLTNAPLGTGACSELAQGGLAASLGGDDGPDFHLCDTIAAGDGLCDETTVRRVVRAAPEAIRTIQRFGVDFDQHPDRALRLGLEAAHSRRRIVHAAGDATGRELVRVLIAAVRRTASITTIEN
;
A
#
# COMPACT_ATOMS: atom_id res chain seq x y z
N MET A 1 4.52 -25.16 17.94
CA MET A 1 4.97 -23.90 18.57
C MET A 1 3.73 -23.25 19.14
N SER A 2 3.58 -23.21 20.46
CA SER A 2 2.43 -22.56 21.09
C SER A 2 2.48 -21.07 20.77
N LEU A 3 1.47 -20.56 20.08
CA LEU A 3 1.24 -19.12 19.96
C LEU A 3 0.97 -18.60 21.37
N GLU A 4 1.96 -17.96 21.99
CA GLU A 4 1.70 -17.09 23.14
C GLU A 4 0.90 -15.89 22.64
N VAL A 5 -0.41 -16.10 22.49
CA VAL A 5 -1.35 -15.01 22.32
C VAL A 5 -1.32 -14.25 23.64
N ARG A 6 -0.57 -13.14 23.67
CA ARG A 6 -0.64 -12.14 24.75
C ARG A 6 -2.09 -11.68 24.88
N ASP A 7 -2.47 -11.10 26.01
CA ASP A 7 -3.84 -10.59 26.21
C ASP A 7 -4.25 -9.66 25.04
N ILE A 8 -5.09 -10.18 24.14
CA ILE A 8 -5.62 -9.49 22.96
C ILE A 8 -7.04 -8.97 23.23
N ALA A 9 -7.51 -9.02 24.48
CA ALA A 9 -8.85 -8.59 24.83
C ALA A 9 -9.05 -7.11 24.48
N GLY A 10 -10.06 -6.82 23.65
CA GLY A 10 -10.40 -5.46 23.22
C GLY A 10 -9.55 -4.88 22.09
N ALA A 11 -8.53 -5.60 21.61
CA ALA A 11 -7.75 -5.15 20.45
C ALA A 11 -8.57 -5.28 19.14
N PRO A 12 -8.48 -4.30 18.21
CA PRO A 12 -9.02 -4.46 16.87
C PRO A 12 -8.38 -5.64 16.16
N VAL A 13 -9.18 -6.35 15.38
CA VAL A 13 -8.74 -7.47 14.53
C VAL A 13 -8.77 -7.04 13.07
N VAL A 14 -7.62 -7.08 12.42
CA VAL A 14 -7.45 -6.87 10.98
C VAL A 14 -7.35 -8.23 10.31
N ILE A 15 -8.28 -8.53 9.40
CA ILE A 15 -8.34 -9.81 8.69
C ILE A 15 -7.78 -9.63 7.28
N GLY A 16 -6.69 -10.33 6.98
CA GLY A 16 -6.05 -10.38 5.66
C GLY A 16 -4.62 -9.83 5.64
N GLY A 17 -3.70 -10.62 5.06
CA GLY A 17 -2.26 -10.33 5.02
C GLY A 17 -1.77 -9.52 3.81
N GLY A 18 -2.67 -8.91 3.04
CA GLY A 18 -2.31 -8.03 1.92
C GLY A 18 -1.86 -6.64 2.37
N ILE A 19 -1.46 -5.78 1.43
CA ILE A 19 -0.96 -4.42 1.72
C ILE A 19 -1.96 -3.61 2.57
N ALA A 20 -3.27 -3.73 2.31
CA ALA A 20 -4.28 -3.03 3.09
C ALA A 20 -4.27 -3.43 4.58
N GLY A 21 -4.17 -4.72 4.88
CA GLY A 21 -4.13 -5.23 6.25
C GLY A 21 -2.82 -4.88 6.96
N LEU A 22 -1.69 -5.06 6.27
CA LEU A 22 -0.36 -4.70 6.77
C LEU A 22 -0.29 -3.20 7.10
N MET A 23 -0.73 -2.33 6.18
CA MET A 23 -0.74 -0.88 6.39
C MET A 23 -1.68 -0.47 7.51
N THR A 24 -2.85 -1.10 7.62
CA THR A 24 -3.81 -0.81 8.71
C THR A 24 -3.21 -1.15 10.07
N ALA A 25 -2.60 -2.33 10.22
CA ALA A 25 -1.96 -2.72 11.46
C ALA A 25 -0.80 -1.78 11.84
N LEU A 26 0.01 -1.36 10.85
CA LEU A 26 1.09 -0.39 11.06
C LEU A 26 0.59 1.01 11.42
N HIS A 27 -0.55 1.45 10.89
CA HIS A 27 -1.15 2.74 11.23
C HIS A 27 -1.79 2.78 12.62
N LEU A 28 -2.22 1.63 13.13
CA LEU A 28 -2.76 1.51 14.49
C LEU A 28 -1.67 1.48 15.57
N ALA A 29 -0.42 1.19 15.20
CA ALA A 29 0.69 1.22 16.15
C ALA A 29 0.86 2.63 16.76
N PRO A 30 1.15 2.75 18.07
CA PRO A 30 1.57 1.69 18.99
C PRO A 30 0.43 0.94 19.71
N GLU A 31 -0.83 1.15 19.34
CA GLU A 31 -1.95 0.45 19.97
C GLU A 31 -1.92 -1.06 19.66
N PRO A 32 -2.36 -1.93 20.60
CA PRO A 32 -2.47 -3.36 20.35
C PRO A 32 -3.39 -3.67 19.17
N VAL A 33 -2.93 -4.51 18.24
CA VAL A 33 -3.73 -4.97 17.09
C VAL A 33 -3.43 -6.42 16.77
N VAL A 34 -4.46 -7.17 16.38
CA VAL A 34 -4.30 -8.54 15.88
C VAL A 34 -4.40 -8.54 14.36
N LEU A 35 -3.35 -9.01 13.69
CA LEU A 35 -3.36 -9.26 12.25
C LEU A 35 -3.56 -10.77 12.01
N LEU A 36 -4.74 -11.14 11.51
CA LEU A 36 -5.13 -12.52 11.24
C LEU A 36 -5.04 -12.82 9.75
N THR A 37 -4.33 -13.90 9.40
CA THR A 37 -4.19 -14.37 8.01
C THR A 37 -4.49 -15.86 7.89
N ASN A 38 -4.99 -16.27 6.73
CA ASN A 38 -5.31 -17.67 6.41
C ASN A 38 -4.16 -18.43 5.74
N ALA A 39 -2.99 -17.80 5.62
CA ALA A 39 -1.75 -18.32 5.06
C ALA A 39 -0.58 -17.55 5.71
N PRO A 40 0.66 -18.07 5.65
CA PRO A 40 1.83 -17.33 6.08
C PRO A 40 1.96 -15.96 5.39
N LEU A 41 2.41 -14.95 6.12
CA LEU A 41 2.62 -13.62 5.56
C LEU A 41 3.62 -13.65 4.40
N GLY A 42 3.23 -13.06 3.28
CA GLY A 42 4.00 -13.09 2.03
C GLY A 42 3.73 -14.32 1.18
N THR A 43 2.69 -15.08 1.54
CA THR A 43 2.13 -16.14 0.71
C THR A 43 0.61 -15.98 0.64
N GLY A 44 0.03 -16.14 -0.55
CA GLY A 44 -1.42 -16.29 -0.71
C GLY A 44 -2.24 -15.00 -0.77
N ALA A 45 -1.61 -13.82 -0.68
CA ALA A 45 -2.27 -12.54 -0.93
C ALA A 45 -1.97 -12.02 -2.34
N CYS A 46 -2.99 -11.57 -3.08
CA CYS A 46 -2.78 -11.03 -4.44
C CYS A 46 -1.84 -9.82 -4.50
N SER A 47 -1.64 -9.12 -3.37
CA SER A 47 -0.70 -7.99 -3.29
C SER A 47 0.73 -8.37 -3.70
N GLU A 48 1.18 -9.60 -3.44
CA GLU A 48 2.54 -10.05 -3.81
C GLU A 48 2.71 -10.24 -5.33
N LEU A 49 1.60 -10.42 -6.04
CA LEU A 49 1.55 -10.67 -7.49
C LEU A 49 1.41 -9.37 -8.31
N ALA A 50 1.22 -8.22 -7.64
CA ALA A 50 1.06 -6.95 -8.35
C ALA A 50 2.39 -6.54 -9.01
N GLN A 51 2.35 -6.31 -10.33
CA GLN A 51 3.55 -6.04 -11.11
C GLN A 51 3.80 -4.55 -11.33
N GLY A 52 2.81 -3.84 -11.88
CA GLY A 52 2.91 -2.44 -12.31
C GLY A 52 3.28 -1.51 -11.17
N GLY A 53 2.33 -0.76 -10.63
CA GLY A 53 2.68 0.14 -9.55
C GLY A 53 1.50 0.78 -8.85
N LEU A 54 1.84 1.80 -8.06
CA LEU A 54 0.87 2.60 -7.33
C LEU A 54 0.69 3.95 -8.04
N ALA A 55 -0.54 4.32 -8.37
CA ALA A 55 -0.83 5.60 -8.97
C ALA A 55 -0.84 6.72 -7.91
N ALA A 56 0.03 7.72 -8.05
CA ALA A 56 0.04 8.91 -7.21
C ALA A 56 0.55 10.13 -7.98
N SER A 57 -0.16 11.26 -7.86
CA SER A 57 0.17 12.50 -8.56
C SER A 57 1.40 13.17 -7.96
N LEU A 58 2.58 12.74 -8.40
CA LEU A 58 3.89 13.18 -7.89
C LEU A 58 4.75 13.88 -8.96
N GLY A 59 4.31 13.86 -10.23
CA GLY A 59 4.98 14.54 -11.33
C GLY A 59 4.82 16.06 -11.26
N GLY A 60 5.81 16.79 -11.78
CA GLY A 60 5.79 18.27 -11.77
C GLY A 60 4.71 18.88 -12.68
N ASP A 61 4.22 18.14 -13.66
CA ASP A 61 3.13 18.50 -14.58
C ASP A 61 1.80 17.80 -14.25
N ASP A 62 1.70 17.22 -13.06
CA ASP A 62 0.57 16.42 -12.60
C ASP A 62 -0.06 16.97 -11.31
N GLY A 63 -1.26 16.52 -10.99
CA GLY A 63 -1.99 16.91 -9.79
C GLY A 63 -3.20 16.02 -9.51
N PRO A 64 -3.74 16.06 -8.27
CA PRO A 64 -4.88 15.23 -7.88
C PRO A 64 -6.14 15.46 -8.73
N ASP A 65 -6.34 16.66 -9.27
CA ASP A 65 -7.51 16.96 -10.09
C ASP A 65 -7.41 16.30 -11.48
N PHE A 66 -6.22 16.23 -12.08
CA PHE A 66 -6.01 15.45 -13.30
C PHE A 66 -6.21 13.95 -13.05
N HIS A 67 -5.73 13.45 -11.90
CA HIS A 67 -5.96 12.06 -11.50
C HIS A 67 -7.45 11.76 -11.33
N LEU A 68 -8.17 12.65 -10.66
CA LEU A 68 -9.62 12.54 -10.48
C LEU A 68 -10.32 12.43 -11.84
N CYS A 69 -10.00 13.33 -12.79
CA CYS A 69 -10.58 13.28 -14.13
C CYS A 69 -10.32 11.95 -14.82
N ASP A 70 -9.07 11.45 -14.80
CA ASP A 70 -8.72 10.15 -15.39
C ASP A 70 -9.54 9.01 -14.75
N THR A 71 -9.65 8.99 -13.42
CA THR A 71 -10.39 7.93 -12.70
C THR A 71 -11.90 7.98 -12.97
N ILE A 72 -12.52 9.17 -12.98
CA ILE A 72 -13.95 9.32 -13.28
C ILE A 72 -14.25 8.94 -14.72
N ALA A 73 -13.40 9.34 -15.67
CA ALA A 73 -13.54 8.98 -17.08
C ALA A 73 -13.43 7.47 -17.29
N ALA A 74 -12.47 6.81 -16.64
CA ALA A 74 -12.30 5.36 -16.71
C ALA A 74 -13.42 4.58 -16.00
N GLY A 75 -14.09 5.19 -15.03
CA GLY A 75 -15.15 4.58 -14.23
C GLY A 75 -16.53 4.52 -14.87
N ASP A 76 -16.69 5.07 -16.07
CA ASP A 76 -17.92 4.99 -16.89
C ASP A 76 -19.21 5.37 -16.13
N GLY A 77 -19.14 6.42 -15.31
CA GLY A 77 -20.28 6.93 -14.53
C GLY A 77 -20.64 6.12 -13.28
N LEU A 78 -19.87 5.08 -12.94
CA LEU A 78 -20.11 4.22 -11.76
C LEU A 78 -19.31 4.65 -10.52
N CYS A 79 -18.42 5.63 -10.65
CA CYS A 79 -17.64 6.13 -9.54
C CYS A 79 -18.45 7.02 -8.59
N ASP A 80 -18.26 6.84 -7.28
CA ASP A 80 -18.55 7.90 -6.30
C ASP A 80 -17.41 8.92 -6.31
N GLU A 81 -17.67 10.08 -6.91
CA GLU A 81 -16.70 11.17 -7.04
C GLU A 81 -16.13 11.64 -5.70
N THR A 82 -16.94 11.64 -4.63
CA THR A 82 -16.47 12.07 -3.31
C THR A 82 -15.40 11.12 -2.78
N THR A 83 -15.62 9.82 -2.95
CA THR A 83 -14.65 8.80 -2.57
C THR A 83 -13.40 8.88 -3.43
N VAL A 84 -13.53 8.97 -4.76
CA VAL A 84 -12.38 9.08 -5.66
C VAL A 84 -11.52 10.30 -5.32
N ARG A 85 -12.16 11.46 -5.12
CA ARG A 85 -11.47 12.72 -4.74
C ARG A 85 -10.67 12.57 -3.45
N ARG A 86 -11.20 11.86 -2.45
CA ARG A 86 -10.47 11.57 -1.20
C ARG A 86 -9.25 10.69 -1.46
N VAL A 87 -9.42 9.61 -2.23
CA VAL A 87 -8.34 8.65 -2.53
C VAL A 87 -7.20 9.31 -3.31
N VAL A 88 -7.51 9.98 -4.42
CA VAL A 88 -6.45 10.56 -5.29
C VAL A 88 -5.68 11.69 -4.61
N ARG A 89 -6.31 12.41 -3.68
CA ARG A 89 -5.64 13.45 -2.86
C ARG A 89 -4.76 12.86 -1.77
N ALA A 90 -5.12 11.70 -1.22
CA ALA A 90 -4.33 11.00 -0.21
C ALA A 90 -3.14 10.23 -0.80
N ALA A 91 -3.20 9.85 -2.08
CA ALA A 91 -2.19 8.99 -2.72
C ALA A 91 -0.73 9.48 -2.59
N PRO A 92 -0.40 10.79 -2.78
CA PRO A 92 0.97 11.26 -2.58
C PRO A 92 1.51 11.04 -1.15
N GLU A 93 0.68 11.24 -0.12
CA GLU A 93 1.09 10.97 1.26
C GLU A 93 1.16 9.47 1.56
N ALA A 94 0.31 8.66 0.93
CA ALA A 94 0.39 7.21 1.05
C ALA A 94 1.75 6.69 0.52
N ILE A 95 2.22 7.19 -0.63
CA ILE A 95 3.56 6.87 -1.16
C ILE A 95 4.65 7.27 -0.17
N ARG A 96 4.60 8.49 0.38
CA ARG A 96 5.58 8.93 1.39
C ARG A 96 5.56 8.05 2.65
N THR A 97 4.38 7.65 3.12
CA THR A 97 4.25 6.72 4.25
C THR A 97 4.91 5.38 3.95
N ILE A 98 4.66 4.83 2.78
CA ILE A 98 5.25 3.56 2.33
C ILE A 98 6.78 3.68 2.25
N GLN A 99 7.31 4.79 1.74
CA GLN A 99 8.76 5.08 1.75
C GLN A 99 9.33 5.11 3.18
N ARG A 100 8.61 5.70 4.14
CA ARG A 100 9.05 5.74 5.56
C ARG A 100 9.17 4.35 6.18
N PHE A 101 8.40 3.36 5.71
CA PHE A 101 8.57 1.96 6.13
C PHE A 101 9.79 1.27 5.50
N GLY A 102 10.45 1.92 4.53
CA GLY A 102 11.70 1.47 3.91
C GLY A 102 11.54 0.90 2.51
N VAL A 103 10.41 1.16 1.83
CA VAL A 103 10.23 0.74 0.43
C VAL A 103 11.06 1.65 -0.45
N ASP A 104 11.93 1.03 -1.26
CA ASP A 104 12.77 1.73 -2.22
C ASP A 104 12.07 1.75 -3.58
N PHE A 105 11.44 2.89 -3.89
CA PHE A 105 10.81 3.10 -5.19
C PHE A 105 11.87 3.44 -6.24
N ASP A 106 11.61 3.03 -7.48
CA ASP A 106 12.55 3.20 -8.58
C ASP A 106 12.83 4.70 -8.85
N GLN A 107 14.10 5.08 -8.82
CA GLN A 107 14.56 6.46 -8.98
C GLN A 107 15.51 6.61 -10.18
N HIS A 108 15.54 7.81 -10.74
CA HIS A 108 16.58 8.27 -11.65
C HIS A 108 17.90 8.52 -10.87
N PRO A 109 19.04 8.65 -11.55
CA PRO A 109 20.33 8.94 -10.89
C PRO A 109 20.32 10.22 -10.02
N ASP A 110 19.45 11.17 -10.34
CA ASP A 110 19.23 12.43 -9.61
C ASP A 110 18.27 12.30 -8.41
N ARG A 111 17.86 11.07 -8.06
CA ARG A 111 16.91 10.72 -6.99
C ARG A 111 15.45 11.10 -7.26
N ALA A 112 15.11 11.61 -8.44
CA ALA A 112 13.71 11.80 -8.82
C ALA A 112 13.02 10.43 -9.04
N LEU A 113 11.76 10.30 -8.64
CA LEU A 113 10.98 9.07 -8.88
C LEU A 113 10.82 8.82 -10.38
N ARG A 114 11.03 7.57 -10.82
CA ARG A 114 10.76 7.14 -12.19
C ARG A 114 9.27 6.86 -12.35
N LEU A 115 8.55 7.82 -12.92
CA LEU A 115 7.10 7.71 -13.08
C LEU A 115 6.70 7.07 -14.43
N GLY A 116 5.91 6.00 -14.35
CA GLY A 116 5.29 5.34 -15.50
C GLY A 116 3.99 6.02 -15.96
N LEU A 117 3.62 5.76 -17.22
CA LEU A 117 2.32 6.09 -17.81
C LEU A 117 1.65 4.79 -18.22
N GLU A 118 0.52 4.47 -17.60
CA GLU A 118 -0.17 3.19 -17.80
C GLU A 118 -1.68 3.41 -17.94
N ALA A 119 -2.36 2.46 -18.59
CA ALA A 119 -3.81 2.39 -18.72
C ALA A 119 -4.44 3.71 -19.19
N ALA A 120 -5.47 4.20 -18.49
CA ALA A 120 -6.25 5.38 -18.85
C ALA A 120 -5.68 6.70 -18.30
N HIS A 121 -4.45 6.70 -17.77
CA HIS A 121 -3.86 7.92 -17.21
C HIS A 121 -3.42 8.89 -18.30
N SER A 122 -3.64 10.18 -18.06
CA SER A 122 -3.22 11.29 -18.94
C SER A 122 -1.86 11.90 -18.56
N ARG A 123 -1.31 11.51 -17.39
CA ARG A 123 0.00 11.95 -16.85
C ARG A 123 0.79 10.79 -16.27
N ARG A 124 2.12 10.92 -16.29
CA ARG A 124 3.03 9.95 -15.67
C ARG A 124 2.87 10.01 -14.14
N ARG A 125 2.32 8.97 -13.55
CA ARG A 125 1.97 8.94 -12.12
C ARG A 125 2.08 7.56 -11.47
N ILE A 126 2.52 6.54 -12.20
CA ILE A 126 2.68 5.21 -11.63
C ILE A 126 4.07 5.10 -11.02
N VAL A 127 4.13 4.78 -9.73
CA VAL A 127 5.36 4.54 -9.00
C VAL A 127 5.62 3.03 -8.92
N HIS A 128 6.82 2.62 -9.34
CA HIS A 128 7.29 1.25 -9.34
C HIS A 128 8.34 1.01 -8.26
N ALA A 129 8.49 -0.24 -7.84
CA ALA A 129 9.59 -0.68 -6.98
C ALA A 129 10.16 -2.01 -7.48
N ALA A 130 11.48 -2.08 -7.60
CA ALA A 130 12.18 -3.25 -8.12
C ALA A 130 11.71 -3.63 -9.54
N GLY A 131 11.49 -2.65 -10.41
CA GLY A 131 11.02 -2.85 -11.79
C GLY A 131 9.53 -3.25 -11.84
N ASP A 132 9.25 -4.45 -12.33
CA ASP A 132 7.90 -5.01 -12.51
C ASP A 132 7.46 -5.89 -11.33
N ALA A 133 8.12 -5.75 -10.17
CA ALA A 133 7.87 -6.54 -8.98
C ALA A 133 7.36 -5.69 -7.79
N THR A 134 6.68 -4.58 -8.08
CA THR A 134 6.29 -3.58 -7.08
C THR A 134 5.52 -4.17 -5.90
N GLY A 135 4.55 -5.05 -6.16
CA GLY A 135 3.75 -5.71 -5.15
C GLY A 135 4.58 -6.58 -4.20
N ARG A 136 5.50 -7.38 -4.76
CA ARG A 136 6.41 -8.24 -3.99
C ARG A 136 7.31 -7.40 -3.08
N GLU A 137 7.85 -6.29 -3.57
CA GLU A 137 8.74 -5.42 -2.79
C GLU A 137 7.98 -4.72 -1.65
N LEU A 138 6.78 -4.16 -1.95
CA LEU A 138 5.90 -3.56 -0.95
C LEU A 138 5.57 -4.54 0.18
N VAL A 139 5.10 -5.74 -0.18
CA VAL A 139 4.71 -6.77 0.80
C VAL A 139 5.92 -7.19 1.63
N ARG A 140 7.09 -7.43 1.02
CA ARG A 140 8.32 -7.81 1.72
C ARG A 140 8.70 -6.80 2.81
N VAL A 141 8.71 -5.51 2.46
CA VAL A 141 9.10 -4.44 3.39
C VAL A 141 8.06 -4.26 4.49
N LEU A 142 6.78 -4.25 4.15
CA LEU A 142 5.70 -4.05 5.11
C LEU A 142 5.59 -5.21 6.11
N ILE A 143 5.78 -6.46 5.67
CA ILE A 143 5.85 -7.61 6.58
C ILE A 143 7.02 -7.46 7.56
N ALA A 144 8.19 -7.02 7.07
CA ALA A 144 9.33 -6.79 7.92
C ALA A 144 9.06 -5.68 8.95
N ALA A 145 8.33 -4.62 8.58
CA ALA A 145 7.90 -3.57 9.51
C ALA A 145 6.91 -4.11 10.55
N VAL A 146 5.91 -4.90 10.13
CA VAL A 146 4.94 -5.53 11.03
C VAL A 146 5.64 -6.42 12.06
N ARG A 147 6.54 -7.30 11.61
CA ARG A 147 7.28 -8.22 12.49
C ARG A 147 8.19 -7.52 13.50
N ARG A 148 8.60 -6.27 13.23
CA ARG A 148 9.39 -5.45 14.17
C ARG A 148 8.53 -4.65 15.15
N THR A 149 7.22 -4.58 14.95
CA THR A 149 6.33 -3.73 15.73
C THR A 149 5.68 -4.52 16.85
N ALA A 150 6.10 -4.26 18.09
CA ALA A 150 5.72 -5.08 19.27
C ALA A 150 4.22 -5.04 19.62
N SER A 151 3.48 -4.02 19.18
CA SER A 151 2.04 -3.92 19.42
C SER A 151 1.19 -4.73 18.43
N ILE A 152 1.81 -5.30 17.39
CA ILE A 152 1.11 -6.09 16.37
C ILE A 152 1.30 -7.58 16.69
N THR A 153 0.20 -8.26 16.98
CA THR A 153 0.18 -9.73 17.12
C THR A 153 -0.24 -10.36 15.80
N THR A 154 0.64 -11.13 15.17
CA THR A 154 0.34 -11.84 13.92
C THR A 154 -0.13 -13.27 14.21
N ILE A 155 -1.27 -13.66 13.66
CA ILE A 155 -1.78 -15.04 13.68
C ILE A 155 -1.84 -15.52 12.24
N GLU A 156 -0.97 -16.47 11.90
CA GLU A 156 -0.80 -17.05 10.56
C GLU A 156 -1.21 -18.54 10.62
N ASN A 157 -2.04 -19.00 9.68
CA ASN A 157 -2.47 -20.40 9.55
C ASN A 157 -1.78 -21.13 8.40
#